data_AF-A0A1S8NC67-F1
#
_entry.id   AF-A0A1S8NC67-F1
#
_cell.length_a   1.000
_cell.length_b   1.000
_cell.length_c   1.000
_cell.angle_alpha   90.00
_cell.angle_beta   90.00
_cell.angle_gamma   90.00
#
_symmetry.space_group_name_H-M   'P 1'
#
loop_
_entity.id
_entity.type
_entity.pdbx_description
1 polymer ?
#
loop_
_entity_poly.entity_id
_entity_poly.type
_entity_poly.pdbx_seq_one_letter_code
_entity_poly.pdbx_strand_id
1 'polypeptide(L)'
;MNKVMSLKTRELLVSGIVGAMWILYGVMQVLNANKIIDLITNTVFLIVIVISIIPYFMKTEIQDEMARYNMDKARSMACELIILGMIICVLTSTVIGGWVVDIKLVASFLIGIGYLSKYIIFVISEKNGD
;
A
#
# COMPACT_ATOMS: atom_id res chain seq x y z
N MET A 1 -7.40 30.61 0.70
CA MET A 1 -8.13 29.57 -0.05
C MET A 1 -7.88 28.25 0.65
N ASN A 2 -8.85 27.70 1.38
CA ASN A 2 -8.67 26.40 2.04
C ASN A 2 -8.43 25.37 0.93
N LYS A 3 -7.22 24.83 0.85
CA LYS A 3 -6.84 23.86 -0.18
C LYS A 3 -7.48 22.53 0.22
N VAL A 4 -8.72 22.30 -0.23
CA VAL A 4 -9.47 21.08 0.05
C VAL A 4 -9.00 20.02 -0.93
N MET A 5 -8.69 18.82 -0.44
CA MET A 5 -8.26 17.68 -1.25
C MET A 5 -9.41 16.69 -1.41
N SER A 6 -9.63 16.20 -2.63
CA SER A 6 -10.61 15.14 -2.88
C SER A 6 -10.16 13.81 -2.26
N LEU A 7 -11.12 12.99 -1.88
CA LEU A 7 -10.85 11.71 -1.22
C LEU A 7 -10.03 10.76 -2.12
N LYS A 8 -10.34 10.73 -3.41
CA LYS A 8 -9.63 9.93 -4.40
C LYS A 8 -8.17 10.33 -4.56
N THR A 9 -7.87 11.63 -4.60
CA THR A 9 -6.48 12.12 -4.69
C THR A 9 -5.72 11.80 -3.41
N ARG A 10 -6.37 11.91 -2.24
CA ARG A 10 -5.78 11.51 -0.96
C ARG A 10 -5.44 10.02 -0.94
N GLU A 11 -6.38 9.16 -1.31
CA GLU A 11 -6.16 7.70 -1.31
C GLU A 11 -5.17 7.24 -2.39
N LEU A 12 -5.10 7.92 -3.54
CA LEU A 12 -4.06 7.69 -4.53
C LEU A 12 -2.66 7.96 -3.94
N LEU A 13 -2.47 9.07 -3.21
CA LEU A 13 -1.19 9.42 -2.60
C LEU A 13 -0.81 8.50 -1.44
N VAL A 14 -1.75 8.22 -0.54
CA VAL A 14 -1.48 7.47 0.70
C VAL A 14 -1.40 5.96 0.45
N SER A 15 -2.12 5.46 -0.55
CA SER A 15 -2.35 4.02 -0.72
C SER A 15 -1.91 3.51 -2.08
N GLY A 16 -2.30 4.20 -3.16
CA GLY A 16 -1.90 3.80 -4.51
C GLY A 16 -0.38 3.91 -4.72
N ILE A 17 0.17 5.11 -4.55
CA ILE A 17 1.59 5.39 -4.79
C ILE A 17 2.48 4.69 -3.76
N VAL A 18 2.12 4.73 -2.48
CA VAL A 18 2.87 4.03 -1.42
C VAL A 18 2.89 2.52 -1.67
N GLY A 19 1.74 1.92 -2.03
CA GLY A 19 1.65 0.50 -2.34
C GLY A 19 2.51 0.10 -3.55
N ALA A 20 2.44 0.86 -4.64
CA ALA A 20 3.25 0.62 -5.83
C ALA A 20 4.75 0.73 -5.53
N MET A 21 5.16 1.69 -4.72
CA MET A 21 6.56 1.88 -4.33
C MET A 21 7.09 0.74 -3.46
N TRP A 22 6.27 0.21 -2.54
CA TRP A 22 6.64 -0.97 -1.75
C TRP A 22 6.85 -2.21 -2.63
N ILE A 23 5.99 -2.43 -3.63
CA ILE A 23 6.15 -3.53 -4.59
C ILE A 23 7.44 -3.34 -5.40
N LEU A 24 7.67 -2.12 -5.93
CA LEU A 24 8.87 -1.82 -6.70
C LEU A 24 10.12 -2.07 -5.87
N TYR A 25 10.12 -1.63 -4.60
CA TYR A 25 11.21 -1.88 -3.67
C TYR A 25 11.48 -3.37 -3.45
N GLY A 26 10.43 -4.17 -3.24
CA GLY A 26 10.54 -5.62 -3.14
C GLY A 26 11.13 -6.27 -4.40
N VAL A 27 10.68 -5.85 -5.59
CA VAL A 27 11.22 -6.33 -6.87
C VAL A 27 12.71 -6.01 -7.00
N MET A 28 13.14 -4.81 -6.63
CA MET A 28 14.55 -4.41 -6.69
C MET A 28 15.44 -5.25 -5.77
N GLN A 29 14.92 -5.66 -4.61
CA GLN A 29 15.62 -6.60 -3.73
C GLN A 29 15.73 -8.00 -4.36
N VAL A 30 14.66 -8.52 -4.97
CA VAL A 30 14.71 -9.82 -5.68
C VAL A 30 15.75 -9.81 -6.79
N LEU A 31 15.83 -8.71 -7.55
CA LEU A 31 16.75 -8.58 -8.68
C LEU A 31 18.21 -8.30 -8.28
N ASN A 32 18.51 -8.21 -6.98
CA ASN A 32 19.85 -7.86 -6.46
C ASN A 32 20.44 -6.63 -7.16
N ALA A 33 19.67 -5.54 -7.20
CA ALA A 33 20.08 -4.32 -7.90
C ALA A 33 21.43 -3.78 -7.42
N ASN A 34 22.17 -3.15 -8.33
CA ASN A 34 23.45 -2.51 -8.01
C ASN A 34 23.29 -1.46 -6.90
N LYS A 35 24.32 -1.30 -6.06
CA LYS A 35 24.32 -0.35 -4.93
C LYS A 35 23.88 1.08 -5.29
N ILE A 36 24.23 1.56 -6.48
CA ILE A 36 23.82 2.89 -6.97
C ILE A 36 22.31 2.94 -7.19
N ILE A 37 21.75 1.92 -7.82
CA ILE A 37 20.31 1.85 -8.09
C ILE A 37 19.55 1.71 -6.78
N ASP A 38 20.02 0.85 -5.86
CA ASP A 38 19.43 0.70 -4.53
C ASP A 38 19.43 2.03 -3.75
N LEU A 39 20.54 2.79 -3.79
CA LEU A 39 20.61 4.12 -3.18
C LEU A 39 19.59 5.09 -3.79
N ILE A 40 19.44 5.10 -5.12
CA ILE A 40 18.45 5.94 -5.81
C ILE A 40 17.03 5.53 -5.39
N THR A 41 16.71 4.24 -5.44
CA THR A 41 15.40 3.72 -5.06
C THR A 41 15.04 4.06 -3.61
N ASN A 42 15.98 3.87 -2.67
CA ASN A 42 15.79 4.25 -1.26
C ASN A 42 15.54 5.75 -1.09
N THR A 43 16.26 6.59 -1.83
CA THR A 43 16.06 8.06 -1.80
C THR A 43 14.68 8.45 -2.33
N VAL A 44 14.26 7.88 -3.46
CA VAL A 44 12.93 8.12 -4.04
C VAL A 44 11.84 7.63 -3.09
N PHE A 45 12.02 6.46 -2.48
CA PHE A 45 11.08 5.90 -1.51
C PHE A 45 10.88 6.84 -0.31
N LEU A 46 11.96 7.41 0.21
CA LEU A 46 11.92 8.37 1.31
C LEU A 46 11.15 9.64 0.93
N ILE A 47 11.37 10.17 -0.28
CA ILE A 47 10.63 11.32 -0.80
C ILE A 47 9.12 11.00 -0.88
N VAL A 48 8.76 9.81 -1.36
CA VAL A 48 7.35 9.38 -1.43
C VAL A 48 6.71 9.31 -0.05
N ILE A 49 7.42 8.78 0.96
CA ILE A 49 6.94 8.78 2.34
C ILE A 49 6.65 10.22 2.81
N VAL A 50 7.57 11.15 2.59
CA VAL A 50 7.38 12.57 2.96
C VAL A 50 6.14 13.16 2.27
N ILE A 51 5.95 12.90 0.97
CA ILE A 51 4.79 13.39 0.23
C ILE A 51 3.49 12.76 0.75
N SER A 52 3.49 11.47 1.08
CA SER A 52 2.31 10.76 1.60
C SER A 52 1.86 11.23 3.00
N ILE A 53 2.69 12.02 3.70
CA ILE A 53 2.33 12.66 4.97
C ILE A 53 1.48 13.93 4.73
N ILE A 54 1.67 14.62 3.60
CA ILE A 54 0.99 15.89 3.29
C ILE A 54 -0.56 15.78 3.39
N PRO A 55 -1.21 14.73 2.87
CA PRO A 55 -2.66 14.58 2.96
C PRO A 55 -3.23 14.45 4.38
N TYR A 56 -2.40 14.18 5.40
CA TYR A 56 -2.85 14.17 6.80
C TYR A 56 -3.01 15.57 7.40
N PHE A 57 -2.35 16.57 6.82
CA PHE A 57 -2.43 17.97 7.26
C PHE A 57 -3.40 18.80 6.42
N MET A 58 -3.98 18.24 5.38
CA MET A 58 -4.94 18.92 4.51
C MET A 58 -6.37 18.57 4.90
N LYS A 59 -7.27 19.55 4.78
CA LYS A 59 -8.71 19.30 4.90
C LYS A 59 -9.17 18.48 3.69
N THR A 60 -9.81 17.35 3.95
CA THR A 60 -10.50 16.56 2.93
C THR A 60 -11.88 17.15 2.68
N GLU A 61 -12.43 16.94 1.47
CA GLU A 61 -13.83 17.28 1.17
C GLU A 61 -14.79 16.64 2.18
N ILE A 62 -15.96 17.26 2.38
CA ILE A 62 -17.02 16.68 3.20
C ILE A 62 -17.36 15.33 2.58
N GLN A 63 -17.09 14.27 3.34
CA GLN A 63 -17.26 12.91 2.86
C GLN A 63 -18.74 12.56 2.91
N ASP A 64 -19.27 12.10 1.77
CA ASP A 64 -20.54 11.40 1.73
C ASP A 64 -20.47 10.11 2.59
N GLU A 65 -21.58 9.72 3.19
CA GLU A 65 -21.69 8.50 4.00
C GLU A 65 -21.29 7.27 3.19
N MET A 66 -21.68 7.22 1.91
CA MET A 66 -21.33 6.12 1.02
C MET A 66 -19.82 6.05 0.73
N ALA A 67 -19.15 7.20 0.58
CA ALA A 67 -17.70 7.26 0.37
C ALA A 67 -16.92 6.79 1.62
N ARG A 68 -17.41 7.11 2.82
CA ARG A 68 -16.86 6.56 4.08
C ARG A 68 -17.01 5.06 4.18
N TYR A 69 -18.22 4.56 3.90
CA TYR A 69 -18.50 3.13 3.93
C TYR A 69 -17.59 2.35 2.97
N ASN A 70 -17.44 2.83 1.74
CA ASN A 70 -16.56 2.21 0.73
C ASN A 70 -15.09 2.21 1.17
N MET A 71 -14.64 3.27 1.85
CA MET A 71 -13.28 3.36 2.38
C MET A 71 -13.02 2.37 3.52
N ASP A 72 -13.96 2.25 4.46
CA ASP A 72 -13.85 1.30 5.58
C ASP A 72 -13.90 -0.15 5.09
N LYS A 73 -14.79 -0.44 4.13
CA LYS A 73 -14.85 -1.74 3.45
C LYS A 73 -13.53 -2.08 2.76
N ALA A 74 -12.96 -1.15 1.99
CA ALA A 74 -11.67 -1.34 1.33
C ALA A 74 -10.54 -1.59 2.32
N ARG A 75 -10.53 -0.88 3.45
CA ARG A 75 -9.55 -1.07 4.54
C ARG A 75 -9.66 -2.46 5.16
N SER A 76 -10.88 -2.91 5.46
CA SER A 76 -11.12 -4.25 6.03
C SER A 76 -10.62 -5.34 5.09
N MET A 77 -11.01 -5.27 3.81
CA MET A 77 -10.58 -6.25 2.79
C MET A 77 -9.06 -6.26 2.61
N ALA A 78 -8.41 -5.10 2.60
CA ALA A 78 -6.95 -5.03 2.53
C ALA A 78 -6.28 -5.68 3.75
N CYS A 79 -6.81 -5.48 4.96
CA CYS A 79 -6.32 -6.15 6.16
C CYS A 79 -6.50 -7.68 6.08
N GLU A 80 -7.65 -8.15 5.61
CA GLU A 80 -7.91 -9.58 5.40
C GLU A 80 -6.93 -10.20 4.39
N LEU A 81 -6.62 -9.51 3.29
CA LEU A 81 -5.62 -9.95 2.31
C LEU A 81 -4.21 -10.04 2.91
N ILE A 82 -3.80 -9.05 3.71
CA ILE A 82 -2.50 -9.08 4.40
C ILE A 82 -2.45 -10.27 5.37
N ILE A 83 -3.50 -10.49 6.16
CA ILE A 83 -3.59 -11.61 7.11
C ILE A 83 -3.51 -12.94 6.37
N LEU A 84 -4.26 -13.09 5.27
CA LEU A 84 -4.22 -14.29 4.44
C LEU A 84 -2.81 -14.55 3.90
N GLY A 85 -2.14 -13.51 3.38
CA GLY A 85 -0.76 -13.60 2.90
C GLY A 85 0.21 -14.04 4.00
N MET A 86 0.09 -13.48 5.21
CA MET A 86 0.88 -13.89 6.38
C MET A 86 0.64 -15.35 6.77
N ILE A 87 -0.62 -15.80 6.77
CA ILE A 87 -0.96 -17.20 7.08
C ILE A 87 -0.29 -18.14 6.06
N ILE A 88 -0.34 -17.81 4.77
CA ILE A 88 0.32 -18.60 3.72
C ILE A 88 1.83 -18.66 3.97
N CYS A 89 2.49 -17.54 4.29
CA CYS A 89 3.92 -17.52 4.60
C CYS A 89 4.28 -18.37 5.82
N VAL A 90 3.45 -18.34 6.87
CA VAL A 90 3.66 -19.18 8.07
C VAL A 90 3.49 -20.66 7.72
N LEU A 91 2.41 -21.02 7.01
CA LEU A 91 2.16 -22.41 6.61
C LEU A 91 3.31 -22.97 5.76
N THR A 92 3.78 -22.24 4.76
CA THR A 92 4.92 -22.69 3.94
C THR A 92 6.19 -22.86 4.76
N SER A 93 6.46 -21.98 5.73
CA SER A 93 7.61 -22.13 6.64
C SER A 93 7.51 -23.40 7.51
N THR A 94 6.30 -23.75 7.97
CA THR A 94 6.09 -24.96 8.78
C THR A 94 6.26 -26.24 7.99
N VAL A 95 5.82 -26.27 6.73
CA VAL A 95 5.92 -27.45 5.85
C VAL A 95 7.37 -27.74 5.45
N ILE A 96 8.16 -26.69 5.20
CA ILE A 96 9.56 -26.84 4.77
C ILE A 96 10.52 -27.02 5.96
N GLY A 97 10.02 -26.93 7.20
CA GLY A 97 10.82 -27.14 8.42
C GLY A 97 11.80 -26.00 8.70
N GLY A 98 11.53 -24.79 8.20
CA GLY A 98 12.40 -23.63 8.37
C GLY A 98 11.86 -22.38 7.70
N TRP A 99 12.42 -21.22 8.07
CA TRP A 99 12.12 -19.95 7.42
C TRP A 99 12.90 -19.86 6.09
N VAL A 100 12.23 -20.19 4.98
CA VAL A 100 12.84 -20.21 3.64
C VAL A 100 12.81 -18.84 2.96
N VAL A 101 11.83 -18.01 3.30
CA VAL A 101 11.60 -16.72 2.62
C VAL A 101 12.23 -15.59 3.42
N ASP A 102 12.83 -14.57 2.81
CA ASP A 102 13.33 -13.42 3.58
C ASP A 102 12.15 -12.57 4.10
N ILE A 103 12.06 -12.36 5.43
CA ILE A 103 11.02 -11.52 6.06
C ILE A 103 10.97 -10.13 5.43
N LYS A 104 12.13 -9.55 5.13
CA LYS A 104 12.22 -8.21 4.54
C LYS A 104 11.55 -8.17 3.18
N LEU A 105 11.79 -9.20 2.39
CA LEU A 105 11.20 -9.36 1.06
C LEU A 105 9.68 -9.56 1.16
N VAL A 106 9.24 -10.50 2.00
CA VAL A 106 7.82 -10.79 2.22
C VAL A 106 7.07 -9.56 2.71
N ALA A 107 7.63 -8.85 3.69
CA ALA A 107 7.03 -7.66 4.25
C ALA A 107 6.82 -6.58 3.18
N SER A 108 7.83 -6.35 2.31
CA SER A 108 7.73 -5.35 1.25
C SER A 108 6.57 -5.64 0.28
N PHE A 109 6.40 -6.90 -0.12
CA PHE A 109 5.31 -7.31 -1.00
C PHE A 109 3.95 -7.31 -0.29
N LEU A 110 3.85 -7.81 0.93
CA LEU A 110 2.58 -7.83 1.68
C LEU A 110 2.06 -6.42 1.96
N ILE A 111 2.94 -5.51 2.40
CA ILE A 111 2.60 -4.11 2.63
C ILE A 111 2.17 -3.47 1.29
N GLY A 112 2.95 -3.69 0.23
CA GLY A 112 2.66 -3.14 -1.10
C GLY A 112 1.30 -3.60 -1.65
N ILE A 113 1.02 -4.91 -1.62
CA ILE A 113 -0.25 -5.50 -2.05
C ILE A 113 -1.40 -4.99 -1.19
N GLY A 114 -1.22 -4.89 0.13
CA GLY A 114 -2.25 -4.38 1.04
C GLY A 114 -2.64 -2.93 0.72
N TYR A 115 -1.67 -2.05 0.55
CA TYR A 115 -1.94 -0.64 0.20
C TYR A 115 -2.54 -0.49 -1.19
N LEU A 116 -2.03 -1.23 -2.18
CA LEU A 116 -2.51 -1.16 -3.56
C LEU A 116 -3.94 -1.73 -3.68
N SER A 117 -4.20 -2.87 -3.05
CA SER A 117 -5.54 -3.47 -3.02
C SER A 117 -6.56 -2.56 -2.34
N LYS A 118 -6.21 -1.91 -1.23
CA LYS A 118 -7.06 -0.89 -0.60
C LYS A 118 -7.46 0.20 -1.59
N TYR A 119 -6.50 0.73 -2.34
CA TYR A 119 -6.76 1.77 -3.35
C TYR A 119 -7.65 1.25 -4.49
N ILE A 120 -7.34 0.08 -5.05
CA ILE A 120 -8.10 -0.52 -6.16
C ILE A 120 -9.56 -0.78 -5.74
N ILE A 121 -9.77 -1.38 -4.57
CA ILE A 121 -11.12 -1.68 -4.05
C ILE A 121 -11.90 -0.38 -3.82
N PHE A 122 -11.25 0.66 -3.29
CA PHE A 122 -11.86 1.98 -3.12
C PHE A 122 -12.31 2.57 -4.47
N VAL A 123 -11.44 2.58 -5.48
CA VAL A 123 -11.76 3.13 -6.82
C VAL A 123 -12.89 2.35 -7.50
N ILE A 124 -12.91 1.02 -7.37
CA ILE A 124 -13.98 0.19 -7.94
C ILE A 124 -15.31 0.45 -7.22
N SER A 125 -15.28 0.58 -5.89
CA SER A 125 -16.48 0.82 -5.09
C SER A 125 -17.07 2.21 -5.33
N GLU A 126 -16.21 3.22 -5.52
CA GLU A 126 -16.63 4.57 -5.93
C GLU A 126 -17.29 4.54 -7.31
N LYS A 127 -16.69 3.84 -8.30
CA LYS A 127 -17.26 3.73 -9.66
C LYS A 127 -18.61 3.00 -9.71
N ASN A 128 -18.86 2.07 -8.81
CA ASN A 128 -20.10 1.29 -8.76
C ASN A 128 -21.19 1.92 -7.86
N GLY A 129 -20.85 2.98 -7.12
CA GLY A 129 -21.76 3.71 -6.24
C GLY A 129 -22.35 4.99 -6.86
N ASP A 130 -21.80 5.43 -7.99
CA ASP A 130 -22.40 6.42 -8.92
C ASP A 130 -23.39 5.76 -9.88
#